data_AF-A0A7W8J8D5-F1
#
_entry.id   AF-A0A7W8J8D5-F1
#
_cell.length_a   1.000
_cell.length_b   1.000
_cell.length_c   1.000
_cell.angle_alpha   90.00
_cell.angle_beta   90.00
_cell.angle_gamma   90.00
#
_symmetry.space_group_name_H-M   'P 1'
#
loop_
_entity.id
_entity.type
_entity.pdbx_description
1 polymer ?
#
loop_
_entity_poly.entity_id
_entity_poly.type
_entity_poly.pdbx_seq_one_letter_code
_entity_poly.pdbx_strand_id
1 'polypeptide(L)'
;MTEHLTASERSSSDNWKEVTATVLSSTYHPARLRDLSDDYQDNSFFVVSFSYTVDGKLFVDEYERSEPLDRGHEIVILYNSSKPGENNLSEVAPTSRSRIVGWVGGAILAALIIYLAKHFDLPDEF
;
A
#
# COMPACT_ATOMS: atom_id res chain seq x y z
N MET A 1 44.26 -10.20 24.20
CA MET A 1 44.34 -10.25 22.73
C MET A 1 42.92 -10.45 22.26
N THR A 2 42.30 -9.34 21.88
CA THR A 2 40.83 -9.16 21.87
C THR A 2 40.34 -9.34 20.45
N GLU A 3 39.67 -10.44 20.17
CA GLU A 3 39.13 -10.71 18.83
C GLU A 3 37.85 -9.89 18.62
N HIS A 4 37.99 -8.91 17.73
CA HIS A 4 36.90 -8.17 17.10
C HIS A 4 36.09 -9.11 16.22
N LEU A 5 35.02 -9.71 16.78
CA LEU A 5 34.01 -10.40 15.99
C LEU A 5 33.01 -9.38 15.44
N THR A 6 33.30 -8.94 14.21
CA THR A 6 32.36 -8.64 13.11
C THR A 6 30.88 -8.48 13.51
N ALA A 7 30.50 -7.26 13.89
CA ALA A 7 29.11 -6.83 14.04
C ALA A 7 28.37 -6.58 12.70
N SER A 8 28.81 -7.18 11.59
CA SER A 8 28.32 -6.84 10.24
C SER A 8 27.22 -7.76 9.69
N GLU A 9 26.90 -8.88 10.37
CA GLU A 9 25.91 -9.86 9.89
C GLU A 9 24.55 -9.85 10.62
N ARG A 10 24.31 -8.92 11.56
CA ARG A 10 23.00 -8.80 12.25
C ARG A 10 21.99 -7.84 11.60
N SER A 11 22.32 -7.19 10.48
CA SER A 11 21.53 -6.04 10.00
C SER A 11 20.45 -6.36 8.96
N SER A 12 20.35 -7.57 8.42
CA SER A 12 19.41 -7.86 7.31
C SER A 12 18.05 -8.39 7.77
N SER A 13 17.98 -9.07 8.92
CA SER A 13 16.74 -9.68 9.44
C SER A 13 15.89 -8.74 10.31
N ASP A 14 16.39 -7.55 10.65
CA ASP A 14 15.72 -6.60 11.58
C ASP A 14 14.96 -5.47 10.87
N ASN A 15 14.92 -5.51 9.53
CA ASN A 15 14.29 -4.47 8.72
C ASN A 15 12.82 -4.74 8.40
N TRP A 16 12.26 -5.90 8.76
CA TRP A 16 10.86 -6.22 8.49
C TRP A 16 10.05 -6.04 9.77
N LYS A 17 9.02 -5.19 9.71
CA LYS A 17 8.15 -4.88 10.84
C LYS A 17 6.71 -5.23 10.51
N GLU A 18 6.00 -5.74 11.51
CA GLU A 18 4.57 -6.01 11.40
C GLU A 18 3.77 -4.70 11.43
N VAL A 19 2.72 -4.65 10.62
CA VAL A 19 1.71 -3.60 10.65
C VAL A 19 0.36 -4.17 10.26
N THR A 20 -0.69 -3.64 10.88
CA THR A 20 -2.07 -3.94 10.47
C THR A 20 -2.42 -3.11 9.25
N ALA A 21 -2.80 -3.79 8.17
CA ALA A 21 -3.38 -3.18 6.99
C ALA A 21 -4.88 -3.41 6.94
N THR A 22 -5.60 -2.47 6.34
CA THR A 22 -7.04 -2.54 6.14
C THR A 22 -7.34 -2.82 4.68
N VAL A 23 -8.15 -3.85 4.41
CA VAL A 23 -8.63 -4.16 3.07
C VAL A 23 -9.54 -3.04 2.57
N LEU A 24 -9.21 -2.48 1.41
CA LEU A 24 -9.97 -1.45 0.72
C LEU A 24 -10.99 -2.04 -0.25
N SER A 25 -10.59 -3.06 -1.00
CA SER A 25 -11.42 -3.75 -1.98
C SER A 25 -10.89 -5.14 -2.29
N SER A 26 -11.78 -6.01 -2.76
CA SER A 26 -11.44 -7.30 -3.34
C SER A 26 -12.15 -7.43 -4.68
N THR A 27 -11.39 -7.56 -5.76
CA THR A 27 -11.89 -7.58 -7.14
C THR A 27 -11.69 -8.97 -7.72
N TYR A 28 -12.75 -9.58 -8.26
CA TYR A 28 -12.66 -10.88 -8.91
C TYR A 28 -12.08 -10.76 -10.33
N HIS A 29 -11.10 -11.60 -10.64
CA HIS A 29 -10.49 -11.74 -11.94
C HIS A 29 -10.76 -13.16 -12.48
N PRO A 30 -11.63 -13.30 -13.50
CA PRO A 30 -11.87 -14.61 -14.11
C PRO A 30 -10.60 -15.10 -14.81
N ALA A 31 -10.39 -16.42 -14.79
CA ALA A 31 -9.32 -17.08 -15.54
C ALA A 31 -9.33 -16.60 -17.00
N ARG A 32 -8.17 -16.17 -17.52
CA ARG A 32 -8.05 -15.87 -18.95
C ARG A 32 -8.12 -17.20 -19.70
N LEU A 33 -9.09 -17.32 -20.60
CA LEU A 33 -9.35 -18.44 -21.54
C LEU A 33 -8.20 -18.81 -22.50
N ARG A 34 -6.94 -18.47 -22.19
CA ARG A 34 -5.80 -18.60 -23.09
C ARG A 34 -5.10 -19.97 -23.04
N ASP A 35 -5.42 -20.81 -22.07
CA ASP A 35 -4.98 -22.21 -22.02
C ASP A 35 -6.19 -23.14 -22.16
N LEU A 36 -6.51 -23.51 -23.39
CA LEU A 36 -7.40 -24.62 -23.72
C LEU A 36 -6.64 -25.96 -23.71
N SER A 37 -5.57 -26.06 -22.93
CA SER A 37 -4.71 -27.24 -22.82
C SER A 37 -5.17 -28.10 -21.64
N ASP A 38 -6.22 -28.89 -21.87
CA ASP A 38 -6.66 -30.14 -21.19
C ASP A 38 -6.67 -30.30 -19.65
N ASP A 39 -6.26 -29.29 -18.88
CA ASP A 39 -6.32 -29.30 -17.42
C ASP A 39 -7.07 -28.04 -16.98
N TYR A 40 -8.39 -28.17 -16.83
CA TYR A 40 -9.32 -27.12 -16.42
C TYR A 40 -9.07 -26.76 -14.95
N GLN A 41 -7.93 -26.14 -14.65
CA GLN A 41 -7.70 -25.47 -13.38
C GLN A 41 -8.42 -24.12 -13.43
N ASP A 42 -9.33 -23.92 -12.48
CA ASP A 42 -9.97 -22.65 -12.23
C ASP A 42 -8.88 -21.64 -11.80
N ASN A 43 -8.25 -21.01 -12.79
CA ASN A 43 -7.24 -19.98 -12.59
C ASN A 43 -7.87 -18.61 -12.28
N SER A 44 -9.08 -18.59 -11.69
CA SER A 44 -9.66 -17.36 -11.20
C SER A 44 -9.02 -16.96 -9.88
N PHE A 45 -8.85 -15.66 -9.70
CA PHE A 45 -8.22 -15.10 -8.50
C PHE A 45 -8.89 -13.79 -8.13
N PHE A 46 -8.66 -13.35 -6.90
CA PHE A 46 -9.07 -12.06 -6.39
C PHE A 46 -7.85 -11.16 -6.23
N VAL A 47 -7.94 -9.93 -6.71
CA VAL A 47 -6.98 -8.88 -6.41
C VAL A 47 -7.50 -8.12 -5.20
N VAL A 48 -6.79 -8.23 -4.08
CA VAL A 48 -7.09 -7.55 -2.83
C VAL A 48 -6.24 -6.29 -2.74
N SER A 49 -6.90 -5.13 -2.71
CA SER A 49 -6.26 -3.85 -2.40
C SER A 49 -6.36 -3.60 -0.90
N PHE A 50 -5.26 -3.19 -0.28
CA PHE A 50 -5.17 -2.89 1.14
C PHE A 50 -4.37 -1.62 1.39
N SER A 51 -4.57 -1.00 2.54
CA SER A 51 -3.81 0.16 2.97
C SER A 51 -3.25 0.01 4.37
N TYR A 52 -2.08 0.56 4.61
CA TYR A 52 -1.44 0.60 5.92
C TYR A 52 -0.75 1.96 6.14
N THR A 53 -0.59 2.35 7.39
CA THR A 53 0.04 3.63 7.75
C THR A 53 1.31 3.39 8.55
N VAL A 54 2.42 3.99 8.10
CA VAL A 54 3.71 3.98 8.81
C VAL A 54 4.16 5.42 8.95
N ASP A 55 4.48 5.84 10.17
CA ASP A 55 4.95 7.21 10.49
C ASP A 55 4.05 8.32 9.92
N GLY A 56 2.73 8.12 9.96
CA GLY A 56 1.73 9.07 9.44
C GLY A 56 1.60 9.10 7.91
N LYS A 57 2.34 8.24 7.20
CA LYS A 57 2.24 8.10 5.74
C LYS A 57 1.40 6.88 5.38
N LEU A 58 0.37 7.11 4.57
CA LEU A 58 -0.49 6.06 4.01
C LEU A 58 0.20 5.39 2.82
N PHE A 59 0.19 4.07 2.82
CA PHE A 59 0.60 3.22 1.72
C PHE A 59 -0.59 2.38 1.27
N VAL A 60 -0.69 2.15 -0.03
CA VAL A 60 -1.73 1.32 -0.65
C VAL A 60 -1.03 0.36 -1.58
N ASP A 61 -1.38 -0.92 -1.47
CA ASP A 61 -0.81 -1.97 -2.31
C ASP A 61 -1.85 -3.05 -2.60
N GLU A 62 -1.48 -3.97 -3.48
CA GLU A 62 -2.37 -5.02 -4.00
C GLU A 62 -1.69 -6.39 -3.98
N TYR A 63 -2.45 -7.44 -3.69
CA TYR A 63 -1.97 -8.82 -3.80
C TYR A 63 -3.06 -9.75 -4.32
N GLU A 64 -2.63 -10.88 -4.87
CA GLU A 64 -3.53 -11.90 -5.41
C GLU A 64 -3.83 -12.98 -4.36
N ARG A 65 -5.08 -13.43 -4.30
CA ARG A 65 -5.53 -14.54 -3.44
C ARG A 65 -6.64 -15.32 -4.11
N SER A 66 -6.81 -16.60 -3.76
CA SER A 66 -7.91 -17.45 -4.22
C SER A 66 -9.28 -17.11 -3.60
N GLU A 67 -9.29 -16.47 -2.44
CA GLU A 67 -10.49 -16.16 -1.67
C GLU A 67 -10.70 -14.66 -1.55
N PRO A 68 -11.96 -14.19 -1.59
CA PRO A 68 -12.29 -12.79 -1.39
C PRO A 68 -12.05 -12.38 0.06
N LEU A 69 -11.77 -11.09 0.27
CA LEU A 69 -11.76 -10.48 1.59
C LEU A 69 -12.75 -9.34 1.67
N ASP A 70 -13.43 -9.25 2.81
CA ASP A 70 -14.37 -8.17 3.08
C ASP A 70 -13.65 -6.83 3.18
N ARG A 71 -14.29 -5.79 2.66
CA ARG A 71 -13.82 -4.42 2.84
C ARG A 71 -13.82 -4.06 4.34
N GLY A 72 -12.74 -3.46 4.80
CA GLY A 72 -12.53 -3.14 6.21
C GLY A 72 -11.93 -4.29 7.02
N HIS A 73 -11.74 -5.48 6.43
CA HIS A 73 -11.03 -6.58 7.08
C HIS A 73 -9.57 -6.18 7.37
N GLU A 74 -9.08 -6.56 8.55
CA GLU A 74 -7.71 -6.29 8.96
C GLU A 74 -6.82 -7.48 8.62
N ILE A 75 -5.70 -7.21 7.95
CA ILE A 75 -4.67 -8.21 7.66
C ILE A 75 -3.34 -7.76 8.27
N VAL A 76 -2.55 -8.72 8.76
CA VAL A 76 -1.19 -8.43 9.23
C VAL A 76 -0.23 -8.59 8.07
N ILE A 77 0.57 -7.55 7.81
CA ILE A 77 1.62 -7.56 6.80
C ILE A 77 2.96 -7.25 7.43
N LEU A 78 4.03 -7.67 6.77
CA LEU A 78 5.39 -7.27 7.07
C LEU A 78 5.83 -6.21 6.06
N TYR A 79 6.21 -5.03 6.53
CA TYR A 79 6.79 -3.97 5.70
C TYR A 79 8.27 -3.79 5.99
N ASN A 80 9.03 -3.36 4.98
CA ASN A 80 10.45 -3.04 5.14
C ASN A 80 10.60 -1.66 5.80
N SER A 81 11.07 -1.55 7.04
CA SER A 81 11.24 -0.27 7.75
C SER A 81 12.25 0.67 7.10
N SER A 82 13.24 0.13 6.38
CA SER A 82 14.17 0.95 5.60
C SER A 82 13.54 1.48 4.29
N LYS A 83 12.47 0.83 3.82
CA LYS A 83 11.70 1.21 2.63
C LYS A 83 10.21 0.91 2.82
N PRO A 84 9.45 1.76 3.53
CA PRO A 84 8.10 1.41 4.00
C PRO A 84 7.04 1.13 2.92
N GLY A 85 7.35 1.36 1.65
CA GLY A 85 6.52 0.96 0.51
C GLY A 85 6.80 -0.44 -0.04
N GLU A 86 7.69 -1.21 0.56
CA GLU A 86 7.90 -2.65 0.26
C GLU A 86 7.23 -3.47 1.36
N ASN A 87 6.43 -4.48 0.98
CA ASN A 87 5.76 -5.39 1.92
C ASN A 87 5.78 -6.85 1.38
N ASN A 88 5.53 -7.80 2.27
CA ASN A 88 5.59 -9.24 1.98
C ASN A 88 4.44 -9.80 1.12
N LEU A 89 3.39 -9.04 0.85
CA LEU A 89 2.23 -9.52 0.09
C LEU A 89 2.25 -9.09 -1.39
N SER A 90 2.96 -8.02 -1.73
CA SER A 90 2.70 -7.28 -2.98
C SER A 90 3.53 -7.72 -4.20
N GLU A 91 4.15 -8.90 -4.16
CA GLU A 91 5.05 -9.37 -5.22
C GLU A 91 4.34 -9.96 -6.46
N VAL A 92 3.03 -10.24 -6.40
CA VAL A 92 2.35 -11.07 -7.43
C VAL A 92 1.40 -10.28 -8.35
N ALA A 93 0.91 -9.11 -7.95
CA ALA A 93 0.00 -8.34 -8.81
C ALA A 93 0.79 -7.64 -9.95
N PRO A 94 0.41 -7.79 -11.23
CA PRO A 94 1.07 -7.13 -12.35
C PRO A 94 0.91 -5.60 -12.29
N THR A 95 1.85 -4.96 -11.60
CA THR A 95 2.32 -3.57 -11.72
C THR A 95 1.33 -2.53 -12.26
N SER A 96 0.30 -2.21 -11.47
CA SER A 96 -0.18 -0.83 -11.39
C SER A 96 0.35 -0.23 -10.09
N ARG A 97 1.64 0.10 -10.05
CA ARG A 97 2.21 0.99 -9.02
C ARG A 97 1.62 2.38 -9.22
N SER A 98 0.34 2.51 -8.91
CA SER A 98 -0.35 3.78 -8.78
C SER A 98 0.20 4.43 -7.52
N ARG A 99 1.27 5.20 -7.70
CA ARG A 99 1.75 6.20 -6.75
C ARG A 99 0.61 7.19 -6.52
N ILE A 100 -0.35 6.85 -5.66
CA ILE A 100 -1.34 7.79 -5.13
C ILE A 100 -0.59 8.63 -4.08
N VAL A 101 0.26 9.51 -4.58
CA VAL A 101 0.91 10.56 -3.81
C VAL A 101 -0.18 11.58 -3.47
N GLY A 102 -0.56 11.64 -2.20
CA GLY A 102 -0.84 12.90 -1.52
C GLY A 102 -2.06 13.74 -1.95
N TRP A 103 -3.14 13.18 -2.48
CA TRP A 103 -4.32 14.00 -2.82
C TRP A 103 -5.15 14.45 -1.61
N VAL A 104 -5.07 13.75 -0.48
CA VAL A 104 -5.83 14.13 0.74
C VAL A 104 -5.26 15.40 1.38
N GLY A 105 -3.94 15.60 1.35
CA GLY A 105 -3.31 16.83 1.84
C GLY A 105 -3.63 18.05 0.97
N GLY A 106 -3.66 17.88 -0.35
CA GLY A 106 -3.98 18.96 -1.29
C GLY A 106 -5.40 19.49 -1.16
N ALA A 107 -6.39 18.61 -0.94
CA ALA A 107 -7.78 19.01 -0.77
C ALA A 107 -8.00 19.81 0.53
N ILE A 108 -7.34 19.41 1.63
CA ILE A 108 -7.41 20.12 2.92
C ILE A 108 -6.71 21.48 2.82
N LEU A 109 -5.53 21.55 2.18
CA LEU A 109 -4.83 22.83 1.97
C LEU A 109 -5.62 23.76 1.05
N ALA A 110 -6.20 23.26 -0.04
CA ALA A 110 -7.01 24.05 -0.96
C ALA A 110 -8.29 24.57 -0.29
N ALA A 111 -8.98 23.74 0.50
CA ALA A 111 -10.14 24.16 1.27
C ALA A 111 -9.77 25.24 2.32
N LEU A 112 -8.61 25.10 2.99
CA LEU A 112 -8.13 26.08 3.96
C LEU A 112 -7.76 27.41 3.30
N ILE A 113 -7.12 27.40 2.12
CA ILE A 113 -6.80 28.60 1.35
C ILE A 113 -8.08 29.32 0.90
N ILE A 114 -9.06 28.59 0.35
CA ILE A 114 -10.34 29.18 -0.07
C ILE A 114 -11.10 29.76 1.13
N TYR A 115 -11.09 29.06 2.27
CA TYR A 115 -11.71 29.55 3.50
C TYR A 115 -11.04 30.85 3.98
N LEU A 116 -9.71 30.90 4.02
CA LEU A 116 -8.97 32.09 4.42
C LEU A 116 -9.20 33.25 3.43
N ALA A 117 -9.21 32.99 2.12
CA ALA A 117 -9.46 34.00 1.09
C ALA A 117 -10.88 34.58 1.15
N LYS A 118 -11.87 33.82 1.62
CA LYS A 118 -13.23 34.33 1.83
C LYS A 118 -13.42 35.04 3.16
N HIS A 119 -12.61 34.70 4.16
CA HIS A 119 -12.75 35.24 5.51
C HIS A 119 -11.89 36.49 5.75
N PHE A 120 -10.86 36.68 4.92
CA PHE A 120 -10.11 37.92 4.79
C PHE A 120 -10.44 38.54 3.43
N ASP A 121 -11.49 39.38 3.38
CA ASP A 121 -11.58 40.44 2.37
C ASP A 121 -10.28 41.27 2.49
N LEU A 122 -9.28 40.94 1.67
CA LEU A 122 -8.14 41.82 1.48
C LEU A 122 -8.70 43.06 0.76
N PRO A 123 -8.61 44.26 1.33
CA PRO A 123 -9.05 45.46 0.64
C PRO A 123 -8.24 45.59 -0.65
N ASP A 124 -8.94 45.61 -1.78
CA ASP A 124 -8.41 46.05 -3.07
C ASP A 124 -8.02 47.54 -2.95
N GLU A 125 -6.82 47.79 -2.44
CA GLU A 125 -6.07 48.99 -2.80
C GLU A 125 -4.97 48.56 -3.77
N PHE A 126 -5.23 48.73 -5.08
CA PHE A 126 -4.38 49.47 -6.02
C PHE A 126 -5.06 49.61 -7.38
#